data_AF-A0A1Y3SP53-F1
#
_entry.id   AF-A0A1Y3SP53-F1
#
_cell.length_a   1.000
_cell.length_b   1.000
_cell.length_c   1.000
_cell.angle_alpha   90.00
_cell.angle_beta   90.00
_cell.angle_gamma   90.00
#
_symmetry.space_group_name_H-M   'P 1'
#
loop_
_entity.id
_entity.type
_entity.pdbx_description
1 polymer ?
#
loop_
_entity_poly.entity_id
_entity_poly.type
_entity_poly.pdbx_seq_one_letter_code
_entity_poly.pdbx_strand_id
1 'polypeptide(L)'
;MLNRNEVVLNRLRAIIGDELFREVCYQMPGEDIHIPVFGNGFTSIKDRNWAIRQDVWKGKSILEVSKKYELSQSQIYNIIRSRE
;
A
#
# COMPACT_ATOMS: atom_id res chain seq x y z
N MET A 1 25.07 6.93 3.98
CA MET A 1 24.04 5.88 4.15
C MET A 1 22.80 6.38 3.41
N LEU A 2 22.22 5.59 2.51
CA LEU A 2 21.00 6.01 1.81
C LEU A 2 19.81 6.03 2.79
N ASN A 3 18.94 7.02 2.66
CA ASN A 3 17.68 7.03 3.38
C ASN A 3 16.68 6.03 2.77
N ARG A 4 15.59 5.76 3.48
CA ARG A 4 14.59 4.76 3.05
C ARG A 4 13.99 5.09 1.67
N ASN A 5 13.75 6.37 1.39
CA ASN A 5 13.19 6.79 0.11
C ASN A 5 14.17 6.52 -1.04
N GLU A 6 15.44 6.89 -0.87
CA GLU A 6 16.49 6.63 -1.87
C GLU A 6 16.65 5.14 -2.16
N VAL A 7 16.56 4.28 -1.14
CA VAL A 7 16.58 2.81 -1.32
C VAL A 7 15.39 2.32 -2.15
N VAL A 8 14.19 2.83 -1.88
CA VAL A 8 12.97 2.46 -2.62
C VAL A 8 13.04 2.94 -4.06
N LEU A 9 13.46 4.19 -4.29
CA LEU A 9 13.62 4.76 -5.63
C LEU A 9 14.67 4.00 -6.45
N ASN A 10 15.79 3.61 -5.85
CA ASN A 10 16.78 2.77 -6.52
C ASN A 10 16.25 1.39 -6.91
N ARG A 11 15.40 0.78 -6.07
CA ARG A 11 14.70 -0.47 -6.42
C ARG A 11 13.72 -0.26 -7.56
N LEU A 12 12.93 0.82 -7.52
CA LEU A 12 11.99 1.14 -8.59
C LEU A 12 12.72 1.30 -9.93
N ARG A 13 13.82 2.08 -9.94
CA ARG A 13 14.70 2.25 -11.10
C ARG A 13 15.23 0.92 -11.63
N ALA A 14 15.65 0.01 -10.75
CA ALA A 14 16.12 -1.32 -11.14
C ALA A 14 15.01 -2.21 -11.77
N ILE A 15 13.74 -2.00 -11.39
CA ILE A 15 12.59 -2.77 -11.92
C ILE A 15 12.18 -2.25 -13.30
N ILE A 16 12.05 -0.93 -13.46
CA ILE A 16 11.48 -0.32 -14.67
C ILE A 16 12.55 0.14 -15.68
N GLY A 17 13.82 0.19 -15.28
CA GLY A 17 14.92 0.68 -16.09
C GLY A 17 15.07 2.20 -16.08
N ASP A 18 16.25 2.65 -16.52
CA ASP A 18 16.66 4.06 -16.43
C ASP A 18 15.80 5.02 -17.24
N GLU A 19 15.37 4.61 -18.44
CA GLU A 19 14.58 5.44 -19.35
C GLU A 19 13.19 5.73 -18.77
N LEU A 20 12.46 4.69 -18.39
CA LEU A 20 11.13 4.84 -17.77
C LEU A 20 11.21 5.54 -16.40
N PHE A 21 12.27 5.29 -15.63
CA PHE A 21 12.47 5.98 -14.36
C PHE A 21 12.63 7.49 -14.55
N ARG A 22 13.38 7.94 -15.56
CA ARG A 22 13.49 9.37 -15.89
C ARG A 22 12.16 9.96 -16.30
N GLU A 23 11.37 9.24 -17.09
CA GLU A 23 10.03 9.69 -17.49
C GLU A 23 9.13 9.87 -16.28
N VAL A 24 9.11 8.92 -15.34
CA VAL A 24 8.36 9.04 -14.07
C VAL A 24 8.79 10.27 -13.28
N CYS A 25 10.10 10.50 -13.13
CA CYS A 25 10.61 11.68 -12.43
C CYS A 25 10.26 13.00 -13.14
N TYR A 26 10.16 13.00 -14.47
CA TYR A 26 9.79 14.17 -15.26
C TYR A 26 8.28 14.48 -15.14
N GLN A 27 7.44 13.45 -15.19
CA GLN A 27 5.98 13.60 -15.16
C GLN A 27 5.42 13.84 -13.74
N MET A 28 6.12 13.41 -12.69
CA MET A 28 5.63 13.43 -11.30
C MET A 28 6.62 14.08 -10.31
N PRO A 29 7.09 15.33 -10.55
CA PRO A 29 8.06 15.96 -9.68
C PRO A 29 7.43 16.32 -8.31
N GLY A 30 8.04 15.85 -7.22
CA GLY A 30 7.63 16.20 -5.86
C GLY A 30 6.39 15.46 -5.34
N GLU A 31 5.85 14.52 -6.11
CA GLU A 31 4.69 13.72 -5.71
C GLU A 31 5.05 12.62 -4.69
N ASP A 32 4.17 12.42 -3.70
CA ASP A 32 4.25 11.31 -2.75
C ASP A 32 3.40 10.13 -3.25
N ILE A 33 4.05 9.10 -3.80
CA ILE A 33 3.38 7.95 -4.41
C ILE A 33 3.31 6.78 -3.43
N HIS A 34 2.09 6.29 -3.17
CA HIS A 34 1.90 5.01 -2.49
C HIS A 34 1.81 3.87 -3.50
N ILE A 35 2.75 2.92 -3.43
CA ILE A 35 2.72 1.70 -4.25
C ILE A 35 1.86 0.64 -3.52
N PRO A 36 0.68 0.26 -4.06
CA PRO A 36 -0.16 -0.75 -3.44
C PRO A 36 0.46 -2.16 -3.57
N VAL A 37 0.06 -3.06 -2.68
CA VAL A 37 0.40 -4.50 -2.80
C VAL A 37 -0.41 -5.09 -3.97
N PHE A 38 0.28 -5.64 -4.95
CA PHE A 38 -0.33 -6.30 -6.10
C PHE A 38 -1.11 -7.55 -5.65
N GLY A 39 -2.32 -7.77 -6.20
CA GLY A 39 -3.11 -8.97 -5.96
C GLY A 39 -4.25 -8.83 -4.94
N ASN A 40 -4.31 -7.74 -4.15
CA ASN A 40 -5.44 -7.51 -3.24
C ASN A 40 -6.64 -6.79 -3.89
N GLY A 41 -6.50 -6.35 -5.15
CA GLY A 41 -7.56 -5.68 -5.93
C GLY A 41 -7.79 -4.21 -5.58
N PHE A 42 -6.97 -3.60 -4.73
CA PHE A 42 -7.13 -2.19 -4.32
C PHE A 42 -5.95 -1.33 -4.78
N THR A 43 -6.25 -0.28 -5.55
CA THR A 43 -5.30 0.78 -5.89
C THR A 43 -5.29 1.92 -4.86
N SER A 44 -6.32 1.96 -4.00
CA SER A 44 -6.52 2.99 -2.97
C SER A 44 -6.46 2.36 -1.58
N ILE A 45 -5.60 2.93 -0.71
CA ILE A 45 -5.56 2.56 0.72
C ILE A 45 -6.93 2.81 1.36
N LYS A 46 -7.58 3.91 0.99
CA LYS A 46 -8.87 4.31 1.55
C LYS A 46 -9.94 3.26 1.26
N ASP A 47 -10.00 2.80 0.02
CA ASP A 47 -10.99 1.79 -0.42
C ASP A 47 -10.70 0.43 0.22
N ARG A 48 -9.41 0.05 0.31
CA ARG A 48 -8.98 -1.15 1.03
C ARG A 48 -9.39 -1.09 2.50
N ASN A 49 -9.10 0.01 3.19
CA ASN A 49 -9.41 0.19 4.60
C ASN A 49 -10.92 0.19 4.85
N TRP A 50 -11.70 0.80 3.96
CA TRP A 50 -13.15 0.73 4.00
C TRP A 50 -13.65 -0.72 3.83
N ALA A 51 -13.14 -1.46 2.85
CA ALA A 51 -13.51 -2.86 2.63
C ALA A 51 -13.14 -3.76 3.82
N ILE A 52 -11.98 -3.53 4.45
CA ILE A 52 -11.56 -4.19 5.70
C ILE A 52 -12.59 -3.97 6.81
N ARG A 53 -13.03 -2.72 7.04
CA ARG A 53 -14.03 -2.40 8.06
C ARG A 53 -15.38 -3.06 7.77
N GLN A 54 -15.82 -3.06 6.52
CA GLN A 54 -17.05 -3.72 6.10
C GLN A 54 -17.01 -5.23 6.38
N ASP A 55 -15.89 -5.89 6.08
CA ASP A 55 -15.73 -7.32 6.35
C ASP A 55 -15.80 -7.63 7.85
N VAL A 56 -15.19 -6.80 8.70
CA VAL A 56 -15.24 -6.95 10.16
C VAL A 56 -16.64 -6.67 10.71
N TRP A 57 -17.33 -5.63 10.23
CA TRP A 57 -18.71 -5.32 10.63
C TRP A 57 -19.71 -6.40 10.21
N LYS A 58 -19.44 -7.13 9.13
CA LYS A 58 -20.19 -8.32 8.72
C LYS A 58 -19.87 -9.56 9.57
N GLY A 59 -19.01 -9.43 10.59
CA GLY A 59 -18.72 -10.49 11.55
C GLY A 59 -17.53 -11.38 11.20
N LYS A 60 -16.73 -11.06 10.17
CA LYS A 60 -15.51 -11.83 9.88
C LYS A 60 -14.47 -11.62 10.97
N SER A 61 -13.76 -12.69 11.32
CA SER A 61 -12.68 -12.61 12.31
C SER A 61 -11.49 -11.81 11.79
N ILE A 62 -10.74 -11.22 12.71
CA ILE A 62 -9.49 -10.48 12.38
C ILE A 62 -8.49 -11.39 11.65
N LEU A 63 -8.46 -12.68 11.96
CA LEU A 63 -7.59 -13.66 11.29
C LEU A 63 -8.00 -13.86 9.82
N GLU A 64 -9.29 -14.00 9.53
CA GLU A 64 -9.79 -14.14 8.15
C GLU A 64 -9.52 -12.89 7.33
N VAL A 65 -9.75 -11.71 7.91
CA VAL A 65 -9.48 -10.43 7.26
C VAL A 65 -7.98 -10.25 7.04
N SER A 66 -7.14 -10.57 8.03
CA SER A 66 -5.68 -10.54 7.90
C SER A 66 -5.18 -11.37 6.72
N LYS A 67 -5.69 -12.59 6.56
CA LYS A 67 -5.34 -13.46 5.42
C LYS A 67 -5.83 -12.89 4.09
N LYS A 68 -7.09 -12.43 4.02
CA LYS A 68 -7.70 -11.92 2.78
C LYS A 68 -6.96 -10.70 2.21
N TYR A 69 -6.51 -9.79 3.08
CA TYR A 69 -5.89 -8.52 2.66
C TYR A 69 -4.36 -8.53 2.76
N GLU A 70 -3.75 -9.67 3.14
CA GLU A 70 -2.30 -9.83 3.33
C GLU A 70 -1.69 -8.78 4.26
N LEU A 71 -2.40 -8.45 5.33
CA LEU A 71 -1.96 -7.51 6.36
C LEU A 71 -1.81 -8.24 7.70
N SER A 72 -0.84 -7.84 8.50
CA SER A 72 -0.72 -8.33 9.87
C SER A 72 -1.98 -7.97 10.69
N GLN A 73 -2.32 -8.80 11.68
CA GLN A 73 -3.46 -8.52 12.56
C GLN A 73 -3.34 -7.16 13.25
N SER A 74 -2.12 -6.73 13.61
CA SER A 74 -1.87 -5.40 14.19
C SER A 74 -2.26 -4.26 13.23
N GLN A 75 -1.92 -4.38 11.94
CA GLN A 75 -2.35 -3.42 10.92
C GLN A 75 -3.87 -3.39 10.78
N ILE A 76 -4.54 -4.54 10.81
CA ILE A 76 -6.00 -4.62 10.79
C ILE A 76 -6.61 -3.90 12.00
N TYR A 77 -6.13 -4.16 13.22
CA TYR A 77 -6.60 -3.44 14.43
C TYR A 77 -6.40 -1.93 14.33
N ASN A 78 -5.28 -1.47 13.79
CA ASN A 78 -5.03 -0.04 13.58
C ASN A 78 -6.02 0.59 12.59
N ILE A 79 -6.33 -0.12 11.49
CA ILE A 79 -7.30 0.33 10.48
C ILE A 79 -8.72 0.42 11.06
N ILE A 80 -9.12 -0.55 11.88
CA ILE A 80 -10.43 -0.55 12.55
C ILE A 80 -10.53 0.57 13.58
N ARG A 81 -9.45 0.82 14.33
CA ARG A 81 -9.41 1.86 15.37
C ARG A 81 -9.33 3.28 14.79
N SER A 82 -8.76 3.44 13.60
CA SER A 82 -8.70 4.75 12.93
C SER A 82 -10.12 5.23 12.57
N ARG A 83 -10.45 6.46 12.97
CA ARG A 83 -11.75 7.12 12.76
C ARG A 83 -11.89 7.82 11.40
N GLU A 84 -10.91 7.66 10.52
CA GLU A 84 -10.92 8.19 9.15
C GLU A 84 -11.88 7.45 8.21
#